data_AF-A0A9X2WRK6-F1
#
_entry.id   AF-A0A9X2WRK6-F1
#
_cell.length_a   1.000
_cell.length_b   1.000
_cell.length_c   1.000
_cell.angle_alpha   90.00
_cell.angle_beta   90.00
_cell.angle_gamma   90.00
#
_symmetry.space_group_name_H-M   'P 1'
#
loop_
_entity.id
_entity.type
_entity.pdbx_description
1 polymer ?
#
loop_
_entity_poly.entity_id
_entity_poly.type
_entity_poly.pdbx_seq_one_letter_code
_entity_poly.pdbx_strand_id
1 'polypeptide(L)'
;MAFVTHNTSRKCQSRSGVNSMPIANAQPKRIQSRVYRQCAKDGFNARIKAELSGNVPNVVPLYSHSLTRQSYFEQGWHAVTHLHVLKAREQHKAQAMAVPNEQ
;
A
#
# COMPACT_ATOMS: atom_id res chain seq x y z
N MET A 1 18.80 -3.37 70.84
CA MET A 1 17.74 -2.38 70.54
C MET A 1 17.12 -2.73 69.20
N ALA A 2 15.81 -2.91 69.19
CA ALA A 2 15.02 -3.26 68.01
C ALA A 2 14.59 -1.98 67.28
N PHE A 3 14.69 -1.98 65.95
CA PHE A 3 13.69 -1.33 65.10
C PHE A 3 13.37 -2.25 63.94
N VAL A 4 12.28 -2.97 64.13
CA VAL A 4 11.52 -3.69 63.13
C VAL A 4 10.85 -2.65 62.22
N THR A 5 10.99 -2.81 60.91
CA THR A 5 10.00 -2.29 59.96
C THR A 5 9.76 -3.35 58.90
N HIS A 6 8.59 -3.98 58.98
CA HIS A 6 8.09 -4.94 58.02
C HIS A 6 7.56 -4.21 56.78
N ASN A 7 7.89 -4.68 55.56
CA ASN A 7 6.88 -4.96 54.55
C ASN A 7 7.48 -5.78 53.39
N THR A 8 7.29 -7.10 53.45
CA THR A 8 6.44 -7.89 52.52
C THR A 8 6.99 -7.93 51.09
N SER A 9 7.80 -8.94 50.77
CA SER A 9 7.31 -10.22 50.24
C SER A 9 6.25 -10.06 49.14
N ARG A 10 6.67 -10.24 47.89
CA ARG A 10 5.92 -10.97 46.85
C ARG A 10 6.80 -11.10 45.60
N LYS A 11 7.52 -12.22 45.46
CA LYS A 11 7.08 -13.45 44.79
C LYS A 11 7.42 -13.39 43.30
N CYS A 12 8.45 -14.15 42.93
CA CYS A 12 8.61 -14.69 41.60
C CYS A 12 7.26 -15.24 41.11
N GLN A 13 6.71 -14.63 40.07
CA GLN A 13 5.72 -15.28 39.22
C GLN A 13 6.19 -15.08 37.78
N SER A 14 6.84 -16.11 37.25
CA SER A 14 6.75 -16.44 35.83
C SER A 14 5.28 -16.33 35.42
N ARG A 15 4.93 -15.29 34.68
CA ARG A 15 3.70 -15.24 33.91
C ARG A 15 4.13 -15.23 32.46
N SER A 16 4.12 -16.43 31.89
CA SER A 16 3.89 -16.69 30.47
C SER A 16 2.65 -15.91 30.04
N GLY A 17 2.84 -14.63 29.73
CA GLY A 17 1.83 -13.77 29.17
C GLY A 17 2.02 -13.75 27.67
N VAL A 18 1.61 -14.84 27.02
CA VAL A 18 1.27 -14.84 25.60
C VAL A 18 0.02 -13.95 25.43
N ASN A 19 0.16 -12.65 25.73
CA ASN A 19 -0.84 -11.66 25.38
C ASN A 19 -0.53 -11.27 23.95
N SER A 20 -1.03 -12.13 23.06
CA SER A 20 -1.68 -11.74 21.82
C SER A 20 -1.44 -10.27 21.47
N MET A 21 -0.43 -10.04 20.63
CA MET A 21 -0.41 -8.87 19.78
C MET A 21 -1.85 -8.64 19.31
N PRO A 22 -2.48 -7.47 19.57
CA PRO A 22 -3.57 -7.12 18.72
C PRO A 22 -2.92 -7.07 17.34
N ILE A 23 -3.31 -7.98 16.46
CA ILE A 23 -3.32 -7.74 15.02
C ILE A 23 -4.31 -6.59 14.89
N ALA A 24 -3.89 -5.40 15.33
CA ALA A 24 -4.55 -4.17 15.05
C ALA A 24 -4.51 -4.17 13.54
N ASN A 25 -5.66 -4.43 12.95
CA ASN A 25 -5.93 -4.18 11.55
C ASN A 25 -5.36 -2.79 11.30
N ALA A 26 -4.12 -2.73 10.80
CA ALA A 26 -3.43 -1.51 10.53
C ALA A 26 -4.19 -1.00 9.32
N GLN A 27 -5.28 -0.28 9.59
CA GLN A 27 -6.08 0.44 8.62
C GLN A 27 -5.06 1.01 7.65
N PRO A 28 -5.10 0.65 6.36
CA PRO A 28 -4.04 0.98 5.43
C PRO A 28 -3.82 2.48 5.56
N LYS A 29 -2.64 2.89 6.06
CA LYS A 29 -2.38 4.28 6.46
C LYS A 29 -2.73 5.15 5.27
N ARG A 30 -3.88 5.81 5.33
CA ARG A 30 -4.38 6.63 4.23
C ARG A 30 -3.35 7.70 3.98
N ILE A 31 -2.84 7.77 2.75
CA ILE A 31 -1.86 8.77 2.37
C ILE A 31 -2.53 10.14 2.49
N GLN A 32 -2.18 10.88 3.55
CA GLN A 32 -2.80 12.17 3.87
C GLN A 32 -2.36 13.27 2.91
N SER A 33 -1.09 13.22 2.47
CA SER A 33 -0.56 14.19 1.53
C SER A 33 -1.13 13.98 0.13
N ARG A 34 -1.71 15.04 -0.44
CA ARG A 34 -2.22 15.06 -1.83
C ARG A 34 -1.13 14.67 -2.83
N VAL A 35 0.10 15.14 -2.63
CA VAL A 35 1.23 14.90 -3.53
C VAL A 35 1.54 13.40 -3.59
N TYR A 36 1.70 12.75 -2.44
CA TYR A 36 2.03 11.33 -2.37
C TYR A 36 0.88 10.44 -2.85
N ARG A 37 -0.37 10.84 -2.60
CA ARG A 37 -1.53 10.16 -3.16
C ARG A 37 -1.56 10.24 -4.68
N GLN A 38 -1.13 11.37 -5.25
CA GLN A 38 -1.01 11.51 -6.70
C GLN A 38 0.09 10.60 -7.26
N CYS A 39 1.27 10.56 -6.63
CA CYS A 39 2.35 9.66 -7.04
C CYS A 39 1.91 8.19 -7.07
N ALA A 40 1.17 7.73 -6.06
CA ALA A 40 0.64 6.37 -6.03
C ALA A 40 -0.38 6.12 -7.15
N LYS A 41 -1.27 7.09 -7.44
CA LYS A 41 -2.19 6.98 -8.58
C LYS A 41 -1.48 6.96 -9.92
N ASP A 42 -0.42 7.76 -10.07
CA ASP A 42 0.37 7.82 -11.28
C ASP A 42 1.07 6.47 -11.53
N GLY A 43 1.61 5.83 -10.49
CA GLY A 43 2.19 4.49 -10.56
C GLY A 43 1.17 3.43 -10.98
N PHE A 44 -0.02 3.48 -10.40
CA PHE A 44 -1.12 2.59 -10.78
C PHE A 44 -1.50 2.76 -12.26
N ASN A 45 -1.69 4.01 -12.70
CA ASN A 45 -2.05 4.32 -14.09
C ASN A 45 -0.93 3.94 -15.07
N ALA A 46 0.33 4.16 -14.71
CA ALA A 46 1.47 3.81 -15.54
C ALA A 46 1.55 2.29 -15.75
N ARG A 47 1.30 1.49 -14.70
CA ARG A 47 1.25 0.04 -14.83
C ARG A 47 0.09 -0.42 -15.71
N ILE A 48 -1.11 0.14 -15.52
CA ILE A 48 -2.26 -0.17 -16.39
C ILE A 48 -1.97 0.17 -17.85
N LYS A 49 -1.35 1.32 -18.14
CA LYS A 49 -0.95 1.68 -19.51
C LYS A 49 0.05 0.70 -20.11
N ALA A 50 1.03 0.24 -19.32
CA ALA A 50 1.99 -0.76 -19.74
C ALA A 50 1.32 -2.11 -20.07
N GLU A 51 0.36 -2.54 -19.24
CA GLU A 51 -0.43 -3.77 -19.43
C GLU A 51 -1.39 -3.68 -20.64
N LEU A 52 -1.92 -2.49 -20.93
CA LEU A 52 -2.72 -2.22 -22.13
C LEU A 52 -1.86 -2.24 -23.39
N SER A 53 -0.64 -1.69 -23.33
CA SER A 53 0.31 -1.71 -24.43
C SER A 53 0.93 -3.10 -24.68
N GLY A 54 0.73 -4.06 -23.76
CA GLY A 54 1.34 -5.39 -23.82
C GLY A 54 2.85 -5.41 -23.52
N ASN A 55 3.44 -4.26 -23.15
CA ASN A 55 4.84 -4.15 -22.79
C ASN A 55 4.96 -3.74 -21.32
N VAL A 56 5.06 -4.74 -20.47
CA VAL A 56 5.08 -4.57 -19.03
C VAL A 56 6.52 -4.63 -18.56
N PRO A 57 7.12 -3.51 -18.11
CA PRO A 57 8.49 -3.54 -17.66
C PRO A 57 8.60 -4.39 -16.38
N ASN A 58 9.62 -5.24 -16.36
CA ASN A 58 9.93 -6.12 -15.22
C ASN A 58 10.40 -5.33 -13.98
N VAL A 59 10.87 -4.09 -14.20
CA VAL A 59 11.35 -3.17 -13.17
C VAL A 59 10.39 -1.98 -13.07
N VAL A 60 10.18 -1.47 -11.85
CA VAL A 60 9.37 -0.26 -11.66
C VAL A 60 10.11 0.93 -12.30
N PRO A 61 9.46 1.69 -13.20
CA PRO A 61 10.11 2.84 -13.81
C PRO A 61 10.42 3.92 -12.76
N LEU A 62 11.52 4.62 -12.98
CA LEU A 62 11.90 5.75 -12.15
C LEU A 62 10.90 6.90 -12.38
N TYR A 63 10.15 7.25 -11.35
CA TYR A 63 9.20 8.35 -11.35
C TYR A 63 9.83 9.65 -10.84
N SER A 64 10.63 9.57 -9.78
CA SER A 64 11.30 10.74 -9.19
C SER A 64 12.56 10.32 -8.44
N HIS A 65 13.57 11.19 -8.42
CA HIS A 65 14.79 11.00 -7.62
C HIS A 65 14.55 11.12 -6.11
N SER A 66 13.37 11.60 -5.68
CA SER A 66 12.99 11.61 -4.26
C SER A 66 12.54 10.21 -3.82
N LEU A 67 13.29 9.63 -2.89
CA LEU A 67 13.01 8.29 -2.34
C LEU A 67 11.56 8.13 -1.84
N THR A 68 11.02 9.15 -1.17
CA THR A 68 9.64 9.10 -0.66
C THR A 68 8.61 9.05 -1.80
N ARG A 69 8.79 9.88 -2.84
CA ARG A 69 7.86 9.90 -3.98
C ARG A 69 7.97 8.60 -4.80
N GLN A 70 9.19 8.11 -4.97
CA GLN A 70 9.46 6.85 -5.66
C GLN A 70 8.81 5.67 -4.93
N SER A 71 8.93 5.60 -3.61
CA SER A 71 8.29 4.54 -2.82
C SER A 71 6.76 4.54 -2.94
N TYR A 72 6.11 5.70 -2.93
CA TYR A 72 4.65 5.77 -3.11
C TYR A 72 4.23 5.40 -4.54
N PHE A 73 5.03 5.76 -5.53
CA PHE A 73 4.81 5.33 -6.91
C PHE A 73 4.91 3.81 -7.05
N GLU A 74 5.94 3.20 -6.45
CA GLU A 74 6.12 1.73 -6.40
C GLU A 74 4.93 1.04 -5.73
N GLN A 75 4.44 1.55 -4.60
CA GLN A 75 3.23 1.02 -3.95
C GLN A 75 2.03 1.04 -4.88
N GLY A 76 1.84 2.12 -5.64
CA GLY A 76 0.79 2.24 -6.65
C GLY A 76 0.95 1.26 -7.82
N TRP A 77 2.19 1.09 -8.28
CA TRP A 77 2.55 0.17 -9.35
C TRP A 77 2.25 -1.28 -8.97
N HIS A 78 2.61 -1.71 -7.76
CA HIS A 78 2.36 -3.07 -7.26
C HIS A 78 0.92 -3.30 -6.80
N ALA A 79 0.14 -2.24 -6.55
CA ALA A 79 -1.28 -2.36 -6.21
C ALA A 79 -2.16 -2.76 -7.41
N VAL A 80 -1.63 -2.73 -8.64
CA VAL A 80 -2.37 -3.17 -9.82
C VAL A 80 -2.52 -4.69 -9.79
N THR A 81 -3.77 -5.13 -9.69
CA THR A 81 -4.15 -6.55 -9.80
C THR A 81 -4.68 -6.85 -11.20
N HIS A 82 -4.75 -8.14 -11.53
CA HIS A 82 -5.28 -8.60 -12.82
C HIS A 82 -6.72 -8.10 -13.09
N LEU A 83 -7.56 -8.00 -12.06
CA LEU A 83 -8.92 -7.46 -12.16
C LEU A 83 -8.94 -6.02 -12.66
N HIS A 84 -7.97 -5.21 -12.23
CA HIS A 84 -7.85 -3.83 -12.69
C HIS A 84 -7.44 -3.74 -14.16
N VAL A 85 -6.58 -4.65 -14.61
CA VAL A 85 -6.17 -4.76 -16.02
C VAL A 85 -7.35 -5.16 -16.90
N LEU A 86 -8.12 -6.17 -16.50
CA LEU A 86 -9.32 -6.61 -17.24
C LEU A 86 -10.33 -5.46 -17.37
N LYS A 87 -10.65 -4.80 -16.26
CA LYS A 87 -11.55 -3.64 -16.25
C LYS A 87 -11.03 -2.51 -17.14
N ALA A 88 -9.73 -2.22 -17.10
CA ALA A 88 -9.13 -1.21 -17.95
C ALA A 88 -9.21 -1.57 -19.45
N ARG A 89 -9.04 -2.85 -19.80
CA ARG A 89 -9.21 -3.35 -21.18
C ARG A 89 -10.64 -3.20 -21.66
N GLU A 90 -11.61 -3.56 -20.83
CA GLU A 90 -13.05 -3.37 -21.14
C GLU A 90 -13.38 -1.90 -21.35
N GLN A 91 -12.90 -1.01 -20.47
CA GLN A 91 -13.08 0.43 -20.61
C GLN A 91 -12.42 0.99 -21.87
N HIS A 92 -11.23 0.50 -22.24
CA HIS A 92 -10.55 0.89 -23.46
C HIS A 92 -11.33 0.44 -24.70
N LYS A 93 -11.87 -0.78 -24.68
CA LYS A 93 -12.73 -1.31 -25.75
C LYS A 93 -14.03 -0.52 -25.87
N ALA A 94 -14.68 -0.19 -24.76
CA ALA A 94 -15.87 0.64 -24.73
C ALA A 94 -15.61 2.05 -25.28
N GLN A 95 -14.46 2.67 -24.94
CA GLN A 95 -14.05 3.96 -25.51
C GLN A 95 -13.80 3.87 -27.02
N ALA A 96 -13.15 2.82 -27.50
CA ALA A 96 -12.94 2.62 -28.93
C ALA A 96 -14.27 2.43 -29.69
N MET A 97 -15.28 1.82 -29.06
CA MET A 97 -16.63 1.67 -29.62
C MET A 97 -17.47 2.95 -29.52
N ALA A 98 -17.19 3.80 -28.53
CA ALA A 98 -17.85 5.10 -28.32
C ALA A 98 -17.31 6.22 -29.22
N VAL A 99 -16.27 5.95 -30.01
CA VAL A 99 -15.85 6.81 -31.13
C VAL A 99 -16.33 6.21 -32.47
N PRO A 100 -17.63 6.21 -32.79
CA PRO A 100 -18.07 6.09 -34.16
C PRO A 100 -18.16 7.49 -34.78
N ASN A 101 -17.33 7.72 -35.79
CA ASN A 101 -17.64 8.57 -36.94
C ASN A 101 -17.77 10.09 -36.70
N GLU A 102 -16.65 10.80 -36.81
CA GLU A 102 -16.66 12.13 -37.41
C GLU A 102 -15.87 12.03 -38.72
N GLN A 103 -16.62 11.88 -39.82
CA GLN A 103 -16.16 12.08 -41.19
C GLN A 103 -15.88 13.55 -41.45
#